data_AF-A0A4R8RRG8-F1
#
_entry.id   AF-A0A4R8RRG8-F1
#
_cell.length_a   1.000
_cell.length_b   1.000
_cell.length_c   1.000
_cell.angle_alpha   90.00
_cell.angle_beta   90.00
_cell.angle_gamma   90.00
#
_symmetry.space_group_name_H-M   'P 1'
#
loop_
_entity.id
_entity.type
_entity.pdbx_description
1 polymer ?
#
loop_
_entity_poly.entity_id
_entity_poly.type
_entity_poly.pdbx_seq_one_letter_code
_entity_poly.pdbx_strand_id
1 'polypeptide(L)'
;MSSNPIDGDVEDVEQEIIDLEARLALAKQKLKITKPPLPPPPKPSSSLTLSNHYLLLLSDSALPLGSFAFSSGLESYLAHTRGRSSFAVFLPESISAYASTTLPFVLAAHRHPDSVATLDDTLDAAIICTVGRRASMAQGRALLSIWERSFAPSLPAPAVAVLQPYAAQLKAASRAQQGDESADPPLVFAHLAPLFGAICNLVGLSLQQTAYVFMMGHVKALISAAVRASMFGPYQAQKVLASGLVRDTIAAAMDREWETPVEKAGQTMPVMDLWIGRHEVLYSRIFNS
;
A
#
# COMPACT_ATOMS: atom_id res chain seq x y z
N MET A 1 -52.08 58.42 -43.97
CA MET A 1 -50.98 57.90 -43.13
C MET A 1 -51.52 57.80 -41.72
N SER A 2 -52.16 56.67 -41.43
CA SER A 2 -52.76 56.38 -40.12
C SER A 2 -51.68 55.75 -39.26
N SER A 3 -51.35 56.37 -38.12
CA SER A 3 -50.50 55.78 -37.10
C SER A 3 -51.16 54.49 -36.59
N ASN A 4 -50.43 53.37 -36.63
CA ASN A 4 -50.93 52.08 -36.18
C ASN A 4 -51.05 52.08 -34.64
N PRO A 5 -52.16 51.61 -34.06
CA PRO A 5 -52.39 51.56 -32.61
C PRO A 5 -51.51 50.53 -31.88
N ILE A 6 -50.59 49.86 -32.58
CA ILE A 6 -49.72 48.80 -32.05
C ILE A 6 -48.44 49.39 -31.45
N ASP A 7 -47.97 50.56 -31.91
CA ASP A 7 -46.72 51.17 -31.43
C ASP A 7 -46.81 51.65 -29.96
N GLY A 8 -47.98 52.13 -29.52
CA GLY A 8 -48.18 52.56 -28.13
C GLY A 8 -48.14 51.41 -27.12
N ASP A 9 -48.57 50.22 -27.54
CA ASP A 9 -48.60 49.01 -26.70
C ASP A 9 -47.19 48.41 -26.55
N VAL A 10 -46.30 48.63 -27.54
CA VAL A 10 -44.90 48.20 -27.48
C VAL A 10 -44.07 49.14 -26.62
N GLU A 11 -44.24 50.45 -26.75
CA GLU A 11 -43.54 51.44 -25.92
C GLU A 11 -43.90 51.30 -24.44
N ASP A 12 -45.16 51.02 -24.10
CA ASP A 12 -45.60 50.80 -22.72
C ASP A 12 -44.97 49.53 -22.11
N VAL A 13 -44.85 48.45 -22.89
CA VAL A 13 -44.18 47.21 -22.45
C VAL A 13 -42.68 47.41 -22.29
N GLU A 14 -42.02 48.16 -23.17
CA GLU A 14 -40.60 48.51 -23.02
C GLU A 14 -40.37 49.34 -21.75
N GLN A 15 -41.25 50.28 -21.46
CA GLN A 15 -41.18 51.09 -20.26
C GLN A 15 -41.42 50.25 -18.98
N GLU A 16 -42.32 49.27 -19.03
CA GLU A 16 -42.54 48.31 -17.94
C GLU A 16 -41.29 47.43 -17.70
N ILE A 17 -40.62 46.96 -18.77
CA ILE A 17 -39.37 46.20 -18.65
C ILE A 17 -38.29 47.04 -17.95
N ILE A 18 -38.14 48.31 -18.33
CA ILE A 18 -37.16 49.22 -17.72
C ILE A 18 -37.44 49.39 -16.21
N ASP A 19 -38.70 49.57 -15.81
CA ASP A 19 -39.06 49.68 -14.39
C ASP A 19 -38.78 48.37 -13.62
N LEU A 20 -39.12 47.23 -14.21
CA LEU A 20 -38.88 45.92 -13.60
C LEU A 20 -37.38 45.63 -13.45
N GLU A 21 -36.56 46.01 -14.43
CA GLU A 21 -35.10 45.90 -14.35
C GLU A 21 -34.52 46.80 -13.25
N ALA A 22 -35.02 48.03 -13.11
CA ALA A 22 -34.62 48.94 -12.04
C ALA A 22 -35.00 48.38 -10.65
N ARG A 23 -36.21 47.83 -10.51
CA ARG A 23 -36.68 47.18 -9.27
C ARG A 23 -35.87 45.92 -8.95
N LEU A 24 -35.51 45.13 -9.96
CA LEU A 24 -34.66 43.96 -9.81
C LEU A 24 -33.24 44.33 -9.38
N ALA A 25 -32.68 45.41 -9.93
CA ALA A 25 -31.37 45.92 -9.53
C ALA A 25 -31.36 46.33 -8.05
N LEU A 26 -32.39 47.07 -7.60
CA LEU A 26 -32.56 47.45 -6.20
C LEU A 26 -32.74 46.24 -5.27
N ALA A 27 -33.52 45.24 -5.69
CA ALA A 27 -33.69 44.01 -4.92
C ALA A 27 -32.39 43.21 -4.79
N LYS A 28 -31.60 43.11 -5.88
CA LYS A 28 -30.27 42.47 -5.87
C LYS A 28 -29.29 43.22 -4.96
N GLN A 29 -29.34 44.55 -4.94
CA GLN A 29 -28.51 45.36 -4.05
C GLN A 29 -28.90 45.16 -2.59
N LYS A 30 -30.20 45.13 -2.28
CA LYS A 30 -30.70 44.78 -0.93
C LYS A 30 -30.23 43.38 -0.52
N LEU A 31 -30.34 42.37 -1.39
CA LEU A 31 -29.89 41.00 -1.13
C LEU A 31 -28.39 40.92 -0.80
N LYS A 32 -27.55 41.69 -1.50
CA LYS A 32 -26.10 41.79 -1.22
C LYS A 32 -25.81 42.40 0.16
N ILE A 33 -26.68 43.28 0.66
CA ILE A 33 -26.55 43.89 1.98
C ILE A 33 -27.03 42.93 3.08
N THR A 34 -28.15 42.21 2.88
CA THR A 34 -28.70 41.29 3.89
C THR A 34 -27.96 39.95 3.96
N LYS A 35 -27.31 39.53 2.88
CA LYS A 35 -26.53 38.29 2.83
C LYS A 35 -25.09 38.63 2.45
N PRO A 36 -24.18 38.87 3.43
CA PRO A 36 -22.78 39.06 3.11
C PRO A 36 -22.31 37.85 2.28
N PRO A 37 -21.43 38.05 1.28
CA PRO A 37 -20.87 36.93 0.54
C PRO A 37 -20.27 35.96 1.55
N LEU A 38 -20.68 34.68 1.49
CA LEU A 38 -20.04 33.64 2.29
C LEU A 38 -18.53 33.81 2.10
N PRO A 39 -17.72 33.76 3.18
CA PRO A 39 -16.28 33.70 3.00
C PRO A 39 -15.99 32.59 1.99
N PRO A 40 -15.10 32.82 1.01
CA PRO A 40 -14.72 31.75 0.10
C PRO A 40 -14.34 30.54 0.94
N PRO A 41 -14.76 29.32 0.56
CA PRO A 41 -14.37 28.13 1.31
C PRO A 41 -12.86 28.21 1.51
N PRO A 42 -12.35 27.94 2.73
CA PRO A 42 -10.93 28.00 2.98
C PRO A 42 -10.24 27.22 1.87
N LYS A 43 -9.33 27.88 1.15
CA LYS A 43 -8.54 27.19 0.12
C LYS A 43 -8.02 25.93 0.79
N PRO A 44 -8.33 24.72 0.28
CA PRO A 44 -7.84 23.50 0.90
C PRO A 44 -6.34 23.69 1.02
N SER A 45 -5.83 23.74 2.25
CA SER A 45 -4.44 24.04 2.54
C SER A 45 -3.61 23.06 1.74
N SER A 46 -3.07 23.55 0.62
CA SER A 46 -2.55 22.75 -0.49
C SER A 46 -1.13 22.31 -0.19
N SER A 47 -0.94 21.70 0.96
CA SER A 47 0.16 20.80 1.21
C SER A 47 -0.48 19.44 1.37
N LEU A 48 -0.61 18.71 0.25
CA LEU A 48 -0.51 17.26 0.37
C LEU A 48 0.81 17.03 1.10
N THR A 49 0.73 16.57 2.35
CA THR A 49 1.93 16.30 3.14
C THR A 49 2.79 15.33 2.35
N LEU A 50 4.12 15.48 2.41
CA LEU A 50 5.06 14.57 1.74
C LEU A 50 4.74 13.10 2.07
N SER A 51 4.26 12.85 3.30
CA SER A 51 3.77 11.55 3.76
C SER A 51 2.59 11.01 2.95
N ASN A 52 1.62 11.82 2.55
CA ASN A 52 0.49 11.38 1.72
C ASN A 52 0.95 11.00 0.31
N HIS A 53 1.94 11.71 -0.24
CA HIS A 53 2.49 11.38 -1.55
C HIS A 53 3.14 9.99 -1.54
N TYR A 54 4.06 9.74 -0.61
CA TYR A 54 4.70 8.41 -0.51
C TYR A 54 3.76 7.32 -0.04
N LEU A 55 2.73 7.64 0.75
CA LEU A 55 1.67 6.70 1.12
C LEU A 55 0.99 6.15 -0.12
N LEU A 56 0.61 7.02 -1.06
CA LEU A 56 -0.01 6.61 -2.31
C LEU A 56 0.95 5.75 -3.14
N LEU A 57 2.21 6.18 -3.30
CA LEU A 57 3.23 5.42 -4.04
C LEU A 57 3.47 4.02 -3.46
N LEU A 58 3.66 3.92 -2.15
CA LEU A 58 3.94 2.65 -1.47
C LEU A 58 2.70 1.74 -1.40
N SER A 59 1.50 2.31 -1.47
CA SER A 59 0.25 1.55 -1.51
C SER A 59 -0.14 1.07 -2.90
N ASP A 60 0.57 1.51 -3.96
CA ASP A 60 0.24 1.19 -5.34
C ASP A 60 0.51 -0.28 -5.66
N SER A 61 -0.47 -0.95 -6.24
CA SER A 61 -0.31 -2.33 -6.74
C SER A 61 0.66 -2.45 -7.92
N ALA A 62 0.93 -1.35 -8.62
CA ALA A 62 1.88 -1.28 -9.73
C ALA A 62 3.32 -0.99 -9.28
N LEU A 63 3.56 -0.79 -7.97
CA LEU A 63 4.91 -0.63 -7.44
C LEU A 63 5.75 -1.87 -7.84
N PRO A 64 6.93 -1.71 -8.48
CA PRO A 64 7.63 -2.80 -9.14
C PRO A 64 8.42 -3.68 -8.17
N LEU A 65 7.74 -4.18 -7.13
CA LEU A 65 8.28 -5.13 -6.15
C LEU A 65 8.24 -6.58 -6.66
N GLY A 66 7.50 -6.84 -7.75
CA GLY A 66 7.25 -8.20 -8.23
C GLY A 66 6.22 -8.96 -7.39
N SER A 67 5.50 -8.32 -6.47
CA SER A 67 4.47 -8.96 -5.62
C SER A 67 3.37 -9.65 -6.43
N PHE A 68 3.09 -9.16 -7.64
CA PHE A 68 2.16 -9.79 -8.57
C PHE A 68 2.64 -11.19 -9.04
N ALA A 69 3.94 -11.47 -9.04
CA ALA A 69 4.46 -12.76 -9.47
C ALA A 69 4.21 -13.88 -8.44
N PHE A 70 3.94 -13.55 -7.17
CA PHE A 70 3.80 -14.52 -6.09
C PHE A 70 2.34 -14.73 -5.69
N SER A 71 1.96 -15.97 -5.37
CA SER A 71 0.61 -16.31 -4.88
C SER A 71 0.52 -16.50 -3.36
N SER A 72 1.66 -16.39 -2.66
CA SER A 72 1.78 -16.63 -1.21
C SER A 72 1.11 -17.94 -0.76
N GLY A 73 1.30 -19.01 -1.55
CA GLY A 73 0.77 -20.35 -1.27
C GLY A 73 -0.66 -20.62 -1.78
N LEU A 74 -1.37 -19.61 -2.32
CA LEU A 74 -2.74 -19.80 -2.81
C LEU A 74 -2.83 -20.82 -3.95
N GLU A 75 -1.88 -20.80 -4.89
CA GLU A 75 -1.88 -21.76 -6.00
C GLU A 75 -1.73 -23.20 -5.48
N SER A 76 -0.82 -23.41 -4.53
CA SER A 76 -0.65 -24.71 -3.87
C SER A 76 -1.89 -25.12 -3.09
N TYR A 77 -2.51 -24.20 -2.36
CA TYR A 77 -3.75 -24.45 -1.64
C TYR A 77 -4.83 -24.97 -2.59
N LEU A 78 -5.03 -24.29 -3.74
CA LEU A 78 -6.00 -24.69 -4.75
C LEU A 78 -5.67 -26.06 -5.37
N ALA A 79 -4.39 -26.31 -5.66
CA ALA A 79 -3.95 -27.56 -6.25
C ALA A 79 -4.19 -28.77 -5.32
N HIS A 80 -4.09 -28.58 -4.01
CA HIS A 80 -4.16 -29.65 -3.01
C HIS A 80 -5.52 -29.77 -2.29
N THR A 81 -6.39 -28.78 -2.42
CA THR A 81 -7.74 -28.78 -1.79
C THR A 81 -8.87 -28.77 -2.81
N ARG A 82 -8.64 -29.37 -3.99
CA ARG A 82 -9.60 -29.39 -5.12
C ARG A 82 -11.02 -29.75 -4.66
N GLY A 83 -11.97 -28.89 -5.00
CA GLY A 83 -13.39 -29.04 -4.64
C GLY A 83 -13.77 -28.65 -3.21
N ARG A 84 -12.80 -28.29 -2.36
CA ARG A 84 -13.01 -27.81 -0.97
C ARG A 84 -12.33 -26.47 -0.70
N SER A 85 -11.66 -25.89 -1.69
CA SER A 85 -10.97 -24.61 -1.56
C SER A 85 -11.96 -23.46 -1.33
N SER A 86 -11.65 -22.60 -0.36
CA SER A 86 -12.44 -21.42 -0.05
C SER A 86 -11.54 -20.22 0.21
N PHE A 87 -11.67 -19.19 -0.62
CA PHE A 87 -10.92 -17.94 -0.40
C PHE A 87 -11.34 -17.24 0.90
N ALA A 88 -12.61 -17.39 1.31
CA ALA A 88 -13.10 -16.83 2.56
C ALA A 88 -12.45 -17.47 3.80
N VAL A 89 -11.94 -18.70 3.68
CA VAL A 89 -11.14 -19.36 4.72
C VAL A 89 -9.65 -19.03 4.55
N PHE A 90 -9.13 -19.13 3.33
CA PHE A 90 -7.71 -18.91 3.07
C PHE A 90 -7.24 -17.48 3.40
N LEU A 91 -8.05 -16.47 3.10
CA LEU A 91 -7.64 -15.07 3.26
C LEU A 91 -7.37 -14.69 4.73
N PRO A 92 -8.28 -14.93 5.70
CA PRO A 92 -7.99 -14.67 7.12
C PRO A 92 -6.77 -15.43 7.65
N GLU A 93 -6.62 -16.70 7.28
CA GLU A 93 -5.48 -17.53 7.69
C GLU A 93 -4.16 -16.98 7.13
N SER A 94 -4.17 -16.55 5.87
CA SER A 94 -3.01 -15.94 5.24
C SER A 94 -2.66 -14.58 5.84
N ILE A 95 -3.65 -13.75 6.16
CA ILE A 95 -3.42 -12.47 6.86
C ILE A 95 -2.83 -12.73 8.25
N SER A 96 -3.39 -13.68 9.00
CA SER A 96 -2.92 -13.98 10.36
C SER A 96 -1.49 -14.50 10.36
N ALA A 97 -1.17 -15.45 9.47
CA ALA A 97 0.16 -16.01 9.29
C ALA A 97 1.19 -14.95 8.83
N TYR A 98 0.81 -14.11 7.87
CA TYR A 98 1.70 -13.05 7.38
C TYR A 98 1.96 -12.00 8.45
N ALA A 99 0.93 -11.57 9.18
CA ALA A 99 1.07 -10.64 10.29
C ALA A 99 2.03 -11.16 11.36
N SER A 100 1.81 -12.38 11.87
CA SER A 100 2.61 -12.91 12.98
C SER A 100 4.08 -13.17 12.63
N THR A 101 4.39 -13.40 11.35
CA THR A 101 5.77 -13.68 10.88
C THR A 101 6.52 -12.44 10.41
N THR A 102 5.82 -11.41 9.90
CA THR A 102 6.49 -10.27 9.24
C THR A 102 6.17 -8.91 9.84
N LEU A 103 4.97 -8.69 10.39
CA LEU A 103 4.56 -7.38 10.90
C LEU A 103 5.42 -6.91 12.09
N PRO A 104 5.84 -7.76 13.06
CA PRO A 104 6.76 -7.35 14.12
C PRO A 104 8.06 -6.74 13.59
N PHE A 105 8.61 -7.28 12.49
CA PHE A 105 9.83 -6.76 11.84
C PHE A 105 9.59 -5.43 11.13
N VAL A 106 8.44 -5.24 10.49
CA VAL A 106 8.05 -3.95 9.90
C VAL A 106 7.95 -2.88 10.99
N LEU A 107 7.28 -3.20 12.10
CA LEU A 107 7.08 -2.27 13.21
C LEU A 107 8.41 -1.93 13.91
N ALA A 108 9.25 -2.94 14.16
CA ALA A 108 10.57 -2.74 14.75
C ALA A 108 11.47 -1.87 13.87
N ALA A 109 11.53 -2.15 12.56
CA ALA A 109 12.33 -1.37 11.63
C ALA A 109 11.78 0.05 11.40
N HIS A 110 10.47 0.24 11.51
CA HIS A 110 9.89 1.58 11.48
C HIS A 110 10.24 2.39 12.74
N ARG A 111 10.19 1.76 13.93
CA ARG A 111 10.59 2.41 15.20
C ARG A 111 12.09 2.72 15.23
N HIS A 112 12.92 1.82 14.71
CA HIS A 112 14.39 1.92 14.71
C HIS A 112 14.99 1.62 13.32
N PRO A 113 14.89 2.55 12.34
CA PRO A 113 15.36 2.34 10.98
C PRO A 113 16.87 2.04 10.85
N ASP A 114 17.66 2.48 11.82
CA ASP A 114 19.11 2.21 11.94
C ASP A 114 19.42 0.75 12.27
N SER A 115 18.48 0.01 12.86
CA SER A 115 18.62 -1.41 13.22
C SER A 115 18.28 -2.38 12.07
N VAL A 116 17.98 -1.85 10.87
CA VAL A 116 17.48 -2.64 9.73
C VAL A 116 18.40 -3.83 9.36
N ALA A 117 19.71 -3.70 9.50
CA ALA A 117 20.65 -4.79 9.20
C ALA A 117 20.45 -5.99 10.15
N THR A 118 20.38 -5.73 11.45
CA THR A 118 20.16 -6.76 12.48
C THR A 118 18.78 -7.39 12.36
N LEU A 119 17.76 -6.59 12.06
CA LEU A 119 16.40 -7.07 11.84
C LEU A 119 16.29 -7.94 10.58
N ASP A 120 17.04 -7.61 9.53
CA ASP A 120 17.13 -8.37 8.29
C ASP A 120 17.78 -9.74 8.52
N ASP A 121 18.91 -9.79 9.22
CA ASP A 121 19.59 -11.03 9.62
C ASP A 121 18.69 -11.92 10.50
N THR A 122 18.03 -11.31 11.49
CA THR A 122 17.12 -12.02 12.40
C THR A 122 15.92 -12.61 11.64
N LEU A 123 15.37 -11.86 10.68
CA LEU A 123 14.27 -12.35 9.85
C LEU A 123 14.73 -13.47 8.93
N ASP A 124 15.93 -13.38 8.34
CA ASP A 124 16.50 -14.44 7.51
C ASP A 124 16.62 -15.76 8.29
N ALA A 125 17.09 -15.68 9.53
CA ALA A 125 17.18 -16.82 10.44
C ALA A 125 15.81 -17.37 10.87
N ALA A 126 14.77 -16.53 10.91
CA ALA A 126 13.43 -16.92 11.33
C ALA A 126 12.57 -17.54 10.20
N ILE A 127 12.84 -17.20 8.93
CA ILE A 127 12.05 -17.73 7.80
C ILE A 127 12.52 -19.14 7.43
N ILE A 128 11.77 -20.15 7.88
CA ILE A 128 12.05 -21.56 7.57
C ILE A 128 11.71 -21.91 6.11
N CYS A 129 10.61 -21.34 5.58
CA CYS A 129 10.15 -21.65 4.22
C CYS A 129 11.09 -21.02 3.17
N THR A 130 11.90 -21.84 2.49
CA THR A 130 12.88 -21.38 1.49
C THR A 130 12.24 -20.60 0.34
N VAL A 131 11.05 -21.02 -0.11
CA VAL A 131 10.24 -20.30 -1.12
C VAL A 131 9.85 -18.92 -0.60
N GLY A 132 9.26 -18.85 0.60
CA GLY A 132 8.90 -17.57 1.23
C GLY A 132 10.10 -16.65 1.46
N ARG A 133 11.25 -17.23 1.85
CA ARG A 133 12.52 -16.52 2.03
C ARG A 133 12.99 -15.88 0.72
N ARG A 134 13.01 -16.65 -0.39
CA ARG A 134 13.37 -16.14 -1.73
C ARG A 134 12.45 -15.02 -2.18
N ALA A 135 11.14 -15.18 -2.01
CA ALA A 135 10.16 -14.15 -2.35
C ALA A 135 10.40 -12.85 -1.55
N SER A 136 10.62 -12.96 -0.24
CA SER A 136 10.90 -11.82 0.64
C SER A 136 12.19 -11.08 0.24
N MET A 137 13.27 -11.81 -0.05
CA MET A 137 14.52 -11.21 -0.54
C MET A 137 14.36 -10.54 -1.91
N ALA A 138 13.63 -11.17 -2.84
CA ALA A 138 13.41 -10.61 -4.17
C ALA A 138 12.64 -9.29 -4.10
N GLN A 139 11.56 -9.24 -3.30
CA GLN A 139 10.75 -8.04 -3.10
C GLN A 139 11.53 -6.95 -2.36
N GLY A 140 12.31 -7.28 -1.33
CA GLY A 140 13.10 -6.29 -0.59
C GLY A 140 14.25 -5.71 -1.42
N ARG A 141 14.93 -6.52 -2.26
CA ARG A 141 15.91 -6.00 -3.24
C ARG A 141 15.28 -5.04 -4.24
N ALA A 142 14.08 -5.36 -4.73
CA ALA A 142 13.35 -4.47 -5.61
C ALA A 142 12.99 -3.16 -4.90
N LEU A 143 12.51 -3.23 -3.65
CA LEU A 143 12.20 -2.05 -2.84
C LEU A 143 13.44 -1.18 -2.59
N LEU A 144 14.58 -1.78 -2.26
CA LEU A 144 15.83 -1.04 -2.07
C LEU A 144 16.28 -0.36 -3.38
N SER A 145 16.10 -1.02 -4.53
CA SER A 145 16.39 -0.39 -5.82
C SER A 145 15.47 0.80 -6.11
N ILE A 146 14.19 0.75 -5.73
CA ILE A 146 13.27 1.89 -5.85
C ILE A 146 13.71 3.02 -4.90
N TRP A 147 14.09 2.68 -3.67
CA TRP A 147 14.61 3.63 -2.72
C TRP A 147 15.81 4.39 -3.29
N GLU A 148 16.85 3.68 -3.76
CA GLU A 148 18.09 4.30 -4.26
C GLU A 148 17.83 5.16 -5.51
N ARG A 149 16.96 4.72 -6.43
CA ARG A 149 16.77 5.36 -7.73
C ARG A 149 15.68 6.43 -7.76
N SER A 150 14.70 6.34 -6.88
CA SER A 150 13.47 7.14 -6.98
C SER A 150 13.16 7.94 -5.71
N PHE A 151 13.42 7.40 -4.52
CA PHE A 151 13.05 8.10 -3.28
C PHE A 151 14.20 8.92 -2.72
N ALA A 152 15.38 8.30 -2.54
CA ALA A 152 16.55 8.93 -1.94
C ALA A 152 16.95 10.27 -2.60
N PRO A 153 16.90 10.44 -3.94
CA PRO A 153 17.24 11.72 -4.58
C PRO A 153 16.33 12.90 -4.19
N SER A 154 15.12 12.62 -3.70
CA SER A 154 14.12 13.64 -3.33
C SER A 154 13.99 13.84 -1.82
N LEU A 155 14.80 13.15 -1.01
CA LEU A 155 14.75 13.19 0.45
C LEU A 155 15.94 13.96 1.06
N PRO A 156 15.80 14.48 2.29
CA PRO A 156 16.91 15.11 3.01
C PRO A 156 18.08 14.14 3.23
N ALA A 157 19.32 14.64 3.14
CA ALA A 157 20.53 13.84 3.32
C ALA A 157 20.58 13.01 4.61
N PRO A 158 20.10 13.50 5.78
CA PRO A 158 20.06 12.68 6.99
C PRO A 158 19.18 11.43 6.86
N ALA A 159 18.05 11.52 6.18
CA ALA A 159 17.16 10.36 5.96
C ALA A 159 17.82 9.34 5.03
N VAL A 160 18.52 9.81 3.99
CA VAL A 160 19.25 8.94 3.06
C VAL A 160 20.42 8.23 3.75
N ALA A 161 21.13 8.93 4.64
CA ALA A 161 22.30 8.40 5.34
C ALA A 161 21.99 7.17 6.21
N VAL A 162 20.75 7.02 6.70
CA VAL A 162 20.34 5.88 7.54
C VAL A 162 20.48 4.53 6.81
N LEU A 163 20.11 4.46 5.53
CA LEU A 163 20.16 3.21 4.75
C LEU A 163 21.47 3.02 3.96
N GLN A 164 22.36 4.03 3.94
CA GLN A 164 23.63 3.92 3.23
C GLN A 164 24.53 2.78 3.74
N PRO A 165 24.72 2.58 5.07
CA PRO A 165 25.52 1.46 5.59
C PRO A 165 24.95 0.10 5.17
N TYR A 166 23.62 -0.05 5.27
CA TYR A 166 22.92 -1.26 4.87
C TYR A 166 23.13 -1.58 3.38
N ALA A 167 22.94 -0.58 2.50
CA ALA A 167 23.14 -0.76 1.07
C ALA A 167 24.61 -1.09 0.70
N ALA A 168 25.57 -0.51 1.44
CA ALA A 168 26.99 -0.83 1.26
C ALA A 168 27.32 -2.27 1.68
N GLN A 169 26.80 -2.73 2.82
CA GLN A 169 26.95 -4.12 3.28
C GLN A 169 26.36 -5.11 2.28
N LEU A 170 25.16 -4.85 1.75
CA LEU A 170 24.52 -5.73 0.76
C LEU A 170 25.34 -5.84 -0.53
N LYS A 171 25.92 -4.72 -1.00
CA LYS A 171 26.80 -4.69 -2.18
C LYS A 171 28.11 -5.44 -1.94
N ALA A 172 28.68 -5.32 -0.75
CA ALA A 172 29.88 -6.07 -0.36
C ALA A 172 29.60 -7.58 -0.29
N ALA A 173 28.51 -7.98 0.37
CA ALA A 173 28.04 -9.37 0.45
C ALA A 173 27.86 -10.00 -0.94
N SER A 174 27.20 -9.26 -1.85
CA SER A 174 26.92 -9.75 -3.22
C SER A 174 28.20 -9.96 -4.05
N ARG A 175 29.26 -9.20 -3.77
CA ARG A 175 30.58 -9.35 -4.41
C ARG A 175 31.37 -10.52 -3.82
N ALA A 176 31.32 -10.71 -2.51
CA ALA A 176 32.01 -11.80 -1.82
C ALA A 176 31.48 -13.18 -2.27
N GLN A 177 30.14 -13.31 -2.38
CA GLN A 177 29.50 -14.56 -2.83
C GLN A 177 29.84 -14.96 -4.28
N GLN A 178 30.33 -14.05 -5.12
CA GLN A 178 30.77 -14.37 -6.49
C GLN A 178 32.20 -14.94 -6.54
N GLY A 179 32.97 -14.82 -5.46
CA GLY A 179 34.40 -15.15 -5.43
C GLY A 179 34.79 -16.35 -4.57
N ASP A 180 33.96 -16.73 -3.58
CA ASP A 180 34.33 -17.77 -2.61
C ASP A 180 33.09 -18.43 -1.97
N GLU A 181 32.86 -19.73 -2.23
CA GLU A 181 31.78 -20.51 -1.60
C GLU A 181 32.06 -20.83 -0.12
N SER A 182 33.28 -20.58 0.37
CA SER A 182 33.69 -20.82 1.77
C SER A 182 33.63 -19.58 2.67
N ALA A 183 33.20 -18.43 2.13
CA ALA A 183 33.03 -17.21 2.91
C ALA A 183 31.88 -17.32 3.92
N ASP A 184 32.02 -16.64 5.06
CA ASP A 184 30.96 -16.53 6.06
C ASP A 184 29.65 -15.99 5.42
N PRO A 185 28.48 -16.46 5.87
CA PRO A 185 27.20 -16.00 5.33
C PRO A 185 27.05 -14.47 5.51
N PRO A 186 26.44 -13.78 4.53
CA PRO A 186 26.29 -12.34 4.62
C PRO A 186 25.30 -11.97 5.72
N LEU A 187 25.58 -10.88 6.44
CA LEU A 187 24.70 -10.38 7.52
C LEU A 187 23.45 -9.64 7.01
N VAL A 188 23.31 -9.45 5.69
CA VAL A 188 22.16 -8.76 5.07
C VAL A 188 21.76 -9.43 3.76
N PHE A 189 20.46 -9.65 3.61
CA PHE A 189 19.80 -10.43 2.56
C PHE A 189 18.79 -9.61 1.75
N ALA A 190 18.35 -8.45 2.27
CA ALA A 190 17.35 -7.57 1.67
C ALA A 190 15.93 -8.14 1.70
N HIS A 191 15.50 -8.53 2.90
CA HIS A 191 14.12 -8.88 3.19
C HIS A 191 13.18 -7.69 3.12
N LEU A 192 11.97 -7.95 2.60
CA LEU A 192 10.96 -6.92 2.41
C LEU A 192 10.53 -6.25 3.72
N ALA A 193 10.27 -7.02 4.78
CA ALA A 193 9.60 -6.50 5.98
C ALA A 193 10.42 -5.42 6.72
N PRO A 194 11.71 -5.65 7.07
CA PRO A 194 12.53 -4.63 7.72
C PRO A 194 12.75 -3.41 6.81
N LEU A 195 13.06 -3.64 5.53
CA LEU A 195 13.26 -2.55 4.56
C LEU A 195 12.00 -1.69 4.38
N PHE A 196 10.82 -2.31 4.31
CA PHE A 196 9.56 -1.58 4.16
C PHE A 196 9.27 -0.71 5.38
N GLY A 197 9.48 -1.24 6.59
CA GLY A 197 9.32 -0.49 7.84
C GLY A 197 10.25 0.72 7.89
N ALA A 198 11.56 0.50 7.66
CA ALA A 198 12.57 1.54 7.68
C ALA A 198 12.29 2.62 6.62
N ILE A 199 12.03 2.23 5.37
CA ILE A 199 11.75 3.17 4.28
C ILE A 199 10.51 4.02 4.59
N CYS A 200 9.44 3.39 5.09
CA CYS A 200 8.23 4.13 5.43
C CYS A 200 8.46 5.19 6.52
N ASN A 201 9.28 4.89 7.53
CA ASN A 201 9.66 5.89 8.53
C ASN A 201 10.40 7.06 7.86
N LEU A 202 11.39 6.76 7.01
CA LEU A 202 12.24 7.76 6.35
C LEU A 202 11.48 8.66 5.36
N VAL A 203 10.39 8.16 4.76
CA VAL A 203 9.50 8.97 3.91
C VAL A 203 8.36 9.66 4.69
N GLY A 204 8.32 9.50 6.02
CA GLY A 204 7.41 10.21 6.92
C GLY A 204 6.02 9.58 7.07
N LEU A 205 5.83 8.30 6.74
CA LEU A 205 4.60 7.59 7.10
C LEU A 205 4.59 7.33 8.61
N SER A 206 3.41 7.47 9.22
CA SER A 206 3.22 7.04 10.61
C SER A 206 3.29 5.52 10.72
N LEU A 207 3.63 5.01 11.92
CA LEU A 207 3.70 3.57 12.20
C LEU A 207 2.40 2.84 11.82
N GLN A 208 1.25 3.45 12.10
CA GLN A 208 -0.07 2.90 11.77
C GLN A 208 -0.32 2.84 10.26
N GLN A 209 0.04 3.89 9.52
CA GLN A 209 -0.05 3.88 8.05
C GLN A 209 0.85 2.80 7.45
N THR A 210 2.08 2.68 7.94
CA THR A 210 3.04 1.67 7.50
C THR A 210 2.50 0.26 7.68
N ALA A 211 2.03 -0.07 8.89
CA ALA A 211 1.46 -1.37 9.20
C ALA A 211 0.26 -1.70 8.29
N TYR A 212 -0.66 -0.76 8.14
CA TYR A 212 -1.86 -0.97 7.33
C TYR A 212 -1.53 -1.15 5.85
N VAL A 213 -0.65 -0.32 5.28
CA VAL A 213 -0.25 -0.40 3.86
C VAL A 213 0.47 -1.71 3.57
N PHE A 214 1.36 -2.13 4.48
CA PHE A 214 2.08 -3.39 4.36
C PHE A 214 1.11 -4.58 4.31
N MET A 215 0.19 -4.67 5.28
CA MET A 215 -0.82 -5.73 5.33
C MET A 215 -1.79 -5.68 4.15
N MET A 216 -2.21 -4.47 3.76
CA MET A 216 -3.09 -4.29 2.60
C MET A 216 -2.37 -4.66 1.28
N GLY A 217 -1.06 -4.46 1.19
CA GLY A 217 -0.24 -4.90 0.05
C GLY A 217 -0.29 -6.42 -0.14
N HIS A 218 -0.16 -7.19 0.94
CA HIS A 218 -0.32 -8.65 0.91
C HIS A 218 -1.72 -9.07 0.46
N VAL A 219 -2.78 -8.44 1.01
CA VAL A 219 -4.16 -8.72 0.62
C VAL A 219 -4.40 -8.41 -0.87
N LYS A 220 -3.90 -7.28 -1.38
CA LYS A 220 -3.99 -6.94 -2.81
C LYS A 220 -3.28 -7.98 -3.68
N ALA A 221 -2.11 -8.45 -3.27
CA ALA A 221 -1.37 -9.51 -3.99
C ALA A 221 -2.15 -10.82 -4.04
N LEU A 222 -2.72 -11.26 -2.89
CA LEU A 222 -3.56 -12.46 -2.82
C LEU A 222 -4.81 -12.37 -3.67
N ILE A 223 -5.52 -11.25 -3.62
CA ILE A 223 -6.73 -11.03 -4.40
C ILE A 223 -6.39 -11.01 -5.90
N SER A 224 -5.28 -10.40 -6.29
CA SER A 224 -4.76 -10.46 -7.66
C SER A 224 -4.43 -11.88 -8.10
N ALA A 225 -3.84 -12.70 -7.22
CA ALA A 225 -3.59 -14.11 -7.50
C ALA A 225 -4.90 -14.91 -7.63
N ALA A 226 -5.88 -14.69 -6.75
CA ALA A 226 -7.17 -15.38 -6.79
C ALA A 226 -7.97 -15.09 -8.08
N VAL A 227 -7.92 -13.84 -8.57
CA VAL A 227 -8.54 -13.46 -9.86
C VAL A 227 -7.88 -14.21 -11.02
N ARG A 228 -6.55 -14.30 -11.05
CA ARG A 228 -5.82 -15.03 -12.11
C ARG A 228 -5.99 -16.55 -12.02
N ALA A 229 -6.21 -17.07 -10.82
CA ALA A 229 -6.58 -18.46 -10.59
C ALA A 229 -8.08 -18.72 -10.87
N SER A 230 -8.81 -17.74 -11.41
CA SER A 230 -10.23 -17.83 -11.77
C SER A 230 -11.15 -18.20 -10.61
N MET A 231 -10.77 -17.88 -9.36
CA MET A 231 -11.65 -18.10 -8.20
C MET A 231 -12.84 -17.14 -8.19
N PHE A 232 -12.62 -15.91 -8.64
CA PHE A 232 -13.64 -14.87 -8.78
C PHE A 232 -13.20 -13.76 -9.73
N GLY A 233 -14.17 -13.00 -10.23
CA GLY A 233 -13.94 -11.89 -11.18
C GLY A 233 -13.49 -10.58 -10.53
N PRO A 234 -13.08 -9.58 -11.33
CA PRO A 234 -12.52 -8.32 -10.85
C PRO A 234 -13.51 -7.47 -10.01
N TYR A 235 -14.80 -7.50 -10.31
CA TYR A 235 -15.80 -6.80 -9.49
C TYR A 235 -15.98 -7.44 -8.11
N GLN A 236 -15.93 -8.77 -8.03
CA GLN A 236 -15.96 -9.49 -6.75
C GLN A 236 -14.69 -9.22 -5.96
N ALA A 237 -13.53 -9.14 -6.62
CA ALA A 237 -12.27 -8.74 -5.99
C ALA A 237 -12.36 -7.35 -5.33
N GLN A 238 -12.91 -6.36 -6.03
CA GLN A 238 -13.13 -5.02 -5.46
C GLN A 238 -14.14 -5.04 -4.31
N LYS A 239 -15.20 -5.86 -4.40
CA LYS A 239 -16.15 -6.05 -3.29
C LYS A 239 -15.46 -6.60 -2.04
N VAL A 240 -14.51 -7.54 -2.19
CA VAL A 240 -13.71 -8.07 -1.07
C VAL A 240 -12.78 -6.99 -0.52
N LEU A 241 -12.03 -6.27 -1.37
CA LEU A 241 -11.12 -5.20 -0.95
C LEU A 241 -11.85 -4.07 -0.20
N ALA A 242 -13.07 -3.72 -0.63
CA ALA A 242 -13.89 -2.69 0.00
C ALA A 242 -14.69 -3.20 1.21
N SER A 243 -14.60 -4.49 1.53
CA SER A 243 -15.40 -5.08 2.60
C SER A 243 -14.89 -4.67 4.00
N GLY A 244 -15.83 -4.50 4.93
CA GLY A 244 -15.50 -4.32 6.36
C GLY A 244 -14.71 -5.51 6.90
N LEU A 245 -14.98 -6.74 6.44
CA LEU A 245 -14.26 -7.94 6.85
C LEU A 245 -12.75 -7.82 6.66
N VAL A 246 -12.29 -7.38 5.48
CA VAL A 246 -10.84 -7.23 5.22
C VAL A 246 -10.25 -6.16 6.14
N ARG A 247 -10.90 -5.00 6.24
CA ARG A 247 -10.45 -3.90 7.09
C ARG A 247 -10.33 -4.35 8.55
N ASP A 248 -11.36 -5.00 9.07
CA ASP A 248 -11.45 -5.41 10.48
C ASP A 248 -10.46 -6.56 10.77
N THR A 249 -10.23 -7.46 9.81
CA THR A 249 -9.21 -8.54 9.94
C THR A 249 -7.80 -7.97 9.96
N ILE A 250 -7.48 -7.00 9.10
CA ILE A 250 -6.19 -6.30 9.12
C ILE A 250 -6.02 -5.56 10.45
N ALA A 251 -7.04 -4.83 10.89
CA ALA A 251 -7.00 -4.10 12.16
C ALA A 251 -6.75 -5.04 13.35
N ALA A 252 -7.48 -6.16 13.43
CA ALA A 252 -7.28 -7.14 14.49
C ALA A 252 -5.88 -7.77 14.47
N ALA A 253 -5.32 -8.04 13.27
CA ALA A 253 -3.96 -8.54 13.13
C ALA A 253 -2.91 -7.49 13.55
N MET A 254 -3.14 -6.22 13.23
CA MET A 254 -2.29 -5.10 13.66
C MET A 254 -2.31 -4.94 15.18
N ASP A 255 -3.50 -4.92 15.79
CA ASP A 255 -3.65 -4.79 17.25
C ASP A 255 -2.96 -5.93 17.99
N ARG A 256 -3.07 -7.15 17.45
CA ARG A 256 -2.44 -8.35 18.03
C ARG A 256 -0.91 -8.28 18.00
N GLU A 257 -0.32 -7.81 16.90
CA GLU A 257 1.14 -7.81 16.72
C GLU A 257 1.82 -6.49 17.09
N TRP A 258 1.07 -5.47 17.53
CA TRP A 258 1.55 -4.10 17.70
C TRP A 258 2.79 -3.99 18.60
N GLU A 259 2.80 -4.75 19.69
CA GLU A 259 3.88 -4.80 20.69
C GLU A 259 4.58 -6.17 20.73
N THR A 260 4.35 -7.02 19.73
CA THR A 260 5.06 -8.31 19.63
C THR A 260 6.54 -8.05 19.34
N PRO A 261 7.47 -8.51 20.20
CA PRO A 261 8.89 -8.38 19.94
C PRO A 261 9.32 -9.39 18.85
N VAL A 262 10.35 -9.07 18.07
CA VAL A 262 10.74 -9.86 16.89
C VAL A 262 11.15 -11.29 17.22
N GLU A 263 11.63 -11.55 18.43
CA GLU A 263 12.00 -12.88 18.93
C GLU A 263 10.78 -13.78 19.17
N LYS A 264 9.58 -13.19 19.23
CA LYS A 264 8.30 -13.90 19.34
C LYS A 264 7.53 -13.92 18.02
N ALA A 265 8.04 -13.29 16.97
CA ALA A 265 7.48 -13.38 15.64
C ALA A 265 7.62 -14.83 15.14
N GLY A 266 6.56 -15.36 14.53
CA GLY A 266 6.55 -16.77 14.16
C GLY A 266 5.28 -17.21 13.45
N GLN A 267 5.33 -18.42 12.89
CA GLN A 267 4.22 -18.98 12.14
C GLN A 267 3.09 -19.42 13.08
N THR A 268 1.91 -18.80 12.95
CA THR A 268 0.71 -19.16 13.72
C THR A 268 -0.14 -20.21 13.00
N MET A 269 0.03 -20.35 11.69
CA MET A 269 -0.69 -21.31 10.84
C MET A 269 0.32 -22.15 10.06
N PRO A 270 0.87 -23.24 10.63
CA PRO A 270 1.94 -24.05 10.01
C PRO A 270 1.60 -24.54 8.61
N VAL A 271 0.32 -24.76 8.34
CA VAL A 271 -0.16 -25.18 7.03
C VAL A 271 0.06 -24.13 5.93
N MET A 272 0.11 -22.84 6.27
CA MET A 272 0.45 -21.76 5.34
C MET A 272 1.88 -21.90 4.82
N ASP A 273 2.85 -22.14 5.69
CA ASP A 273 4.24 -22.40 5.28
C ASP A 273 4.34 -23.65 4.41
N LEU A 274 3.56 -24.69 4.73
CA LEU A 274 3.51 -25.90 3.91
C LEU A 274 2.99 -25.61 2.49
N TRP A 275 1.93 -24.82 2.35
CA TRP A 275 1.41 -24.46 1.02
C TRP A 275 2.39 -23.58 0.24
N ILE A 276 3.04 -22.61 0.89
CA ILE A 276 4.08 -21.79 0.25
C ILE A 276 5.24 -22.69 -0.22
N GLY A 277 5.75 -23.57 0.65
CA GLY A 277 6.86 -24.47 0.30
C GLY A 277 6.49 -25.45 -0.81
N ARG A 278 5.30 -26.07 -0.74
CA ARG A 278 4.83 -27.02 -1.77
C ARG A 278 4.63 -26.39 -3.15
N HIS A 279 4.65 -25.06 -3.25
CA HIS A 279 4.53 -24.37 -4.53
C HIS A 279 5.64 -24.77 -5.50
N GLU A 280 6.87 -24.99 -5.00
CA GLU A 280 8.01 -25.35 -5.85
C GLU A 280 7.92 -26.75 -6.48
N VAL A 281 7.09 -27.64 -5.91
CA VAL A 281 6.90 -29.01 -6.39
C VAL A 281 5.60 -29.21 -7.19
N LEU A 282 4.88 -28.13 -7.52
CA LEU A 282 3.72 -28.19 -8.39
C LEU A 282 4.15 -28.51 -9.83
N TYR A 283 3.46 -29.47 -10.46
CA TYR A 283 3.72 -29.88 -11.85
C TYR A 283 3.47 -28.75 -12.87
N SER A 284 2.44 -27.94 -12.65
CA SER A 284 2.12 -26.76 -13.47
C SER A 284 1.92 -25.56 -12.57
N ARG A 285 2.54 -24.43 -12.95
CA ARG A 285 2.59 -23.20 -12.16
C ARG A 285 2.32 -21.99 -13.04
N ILE A 286 1.47 -21.10 -12.57
CA ILE A 286 1.26 -19.77 -13.18
C ILE A 286 1.93 -18.65 -12.38
N PHE A 287 2.28 -18.91 -11.12
CA PHE A 287 3.01 -17.99 -10.25
C PHE A 287 4.47 -18.41 -10.08
N ASN A 288 5.30 -17.48 -9.65
CA ASN A 288 6.68 -17.73 -9.24
C ASN A 288 6.75 -18.17 -7.77
N SER A 289 7.83 -18.87 -7.43
CA SER A 289 8.18 -19.40 -6.10
C SER A 289 9.35 -18.64 -5.49
#